data_AF-A0A959Z1K0-F1
#
_entry.id   AF-A0A959Z1K0-F1
#
_cell.length_a   1.000
_cell.length_b   1.000
_cell.length_c   1.000
_cell.angle_alpha   90.00
_cell.angle_beta   90.00
_cell.angle_gamma   90.00
#
_symmetry.space_group_name_H-M   'P 1'
#
loop_
_entity.id
_entity.type
_entity.pdbx_description
1 polymer ?
#
loop_
_entity_poly.entity_id
_entity_poly.type
_entity_poly.pdbx_seq_one_letter_code
_entity_poly.pdbx_strand_id
1 'polypeptide(L)'
;FNALCMLGTLLMTMRLARRWELPHPVLAGLFLLACPGVWELTFSGLTEPLFALGLVTVVVLAEEDRWRPAALVAGLLPFVRSEGLLVLGVLVCFLVLHRQWRAIPWSAAGHVLFGLAGWPLHGTPFWTFTRIPYAQGATGYGSGEAGHFVEQLLYLTGVPVYVLFWVGLLAAVVLVVRHPSWRERLSMPLSFLVVLMAAHSLFWALGIFHSMGLSRVLFPVLPLAALAAAGGLAFLRQGMAGLHPLAGRGLAFLLIGWAVVFPFTPNPAALHVEDLEPT
;
A
#
# COMPACT_ATOMS: atom_id res chain seq x y z
N PHE A 1 -4.44 8.93 -17.05
CA PHE A 1 -4.48 9.39 -15.65
C PHE A 1 -3.74 8.42 -14.72
N ASN A 2 -4.13 7.14 -14.68
CA ASN A 2 -3.53 6.13 -13.80
C ASN A 2 -2.00 5.94 -13.96
N ALA A 3 -1.47 6.00 -15.19
CA ALA A 3 -0.02 6.02 -15.43
C ALA A 3 0.70 7.18 -14.72
N LEU A 4 0.10 8.36 -14.65
CA LEU A 4 0.67 9.50 -13.90
C LEU A 4 0.61 9.26 -12.39
N CYS A 5 -0.49 8.65 -11.91
CA CYS A 5 -0.59 8.27 -10.50
C CYS A 5 0.51 7.26 -10.14
N MET A 6 0.72 6.24 -10.97
CA MET A 6 1.75 5.24 -10.74
C MET A 6 3.17 5.77 -10.86
N LEU A 7 3.42 6.70 -11.79
CA LEU A 7 4.69 7.43 -11.82
C LEU A 7 4.90 8.20 -10.50
N GLY A 8 3.88 8.89 -10.00
CA GLY A 8 3.91 9.53 -8.69
C GLY A 8 4.19 8.54 -7.56
N THR A 9 3.52 7.38 -7.56
CA THR A 9 3.70 6.32 -6.55
C THR A 9 5.13 5.80 -6.57
N LEU A 10 5.71 5.56 -7.75
CA LEU A 10 7.10 5.15 -7.94
C LEU A 10 8.07 6.17 -7.34
N LEU A 11 7.89 7.44 -7.69
CA LEU A 11 8.74 8.53 -7.22
C LEU A 11 8.66 8.71 -5.70
N MET A 12 7.46 8.64 -5.12
CA MET A 12 7.28 8.73 -3.67
C MET A 12 7.86 7.51 -2.95
N THR A 13 7.71 6.31 -3.52
CA THR A 13 8.31 5.07 -2.98
C THR A 13 9.84 5.16 -2.95
N MET A 14 10.46 5.60 -4.05
CA MET A 14 11.90 5.81 -4.12
C MET A 14 12.37 6.94 -3.18
N ARG A 15 11.58 8.00 -3.01
CA ARG A 15 11.86 9.09 -2.05
C ARG A 15 11.86 8.57 -0.63
N LEU A 16 10.87 7.74 -0.27
CA LEU A 16 10.79 7.11 1.06
C LEU A 16 11.98 6.16 1.29
N ALA A 17 12.32 5.33 0.30
CA ALA A 17 13.49 4.45 0.35
C ALA A 17 14.81 5.23 0.57
N ARG A 18 14.97 6.41 -0.05
CA ARG A 18 16.13 7.30 0.17
C ARG A 18 16.16 7.87 1.59
N ARG A 19 15.00 8.29 2.12
CA ARG A 19 14.88 8.78 3.51
C ARG A 19 15.22 7.69 4.53
N TRP A 20 14.87 6.45 4.23
CA TRP A 20 15.24 5.30 5.05
C TRP A 20 16.65 4.78 4.77
N GLU A 21 17.47 5.51 4.00
CA GLU A 21 18.87 5.17 3.74
C GLU A 21 19.05 3.71 3.25
N LEU A 22 18.07 3.18 2.52
CA LEU A 22 18.19 1.85 1.94
C LEU A 22 19.37 1.83 0.96
N PRO A 23 20.20 0.77 0.92
CA PRO A 23 21.44 0.77 0.13
C PRO A 23 21.25 1.09 -1.36
N HIS A 24 20.10 0.71 -1.92
CA HIS A 24 19.75 0.95 -3.31
C HIS A 24 18.27 1.36 -3.43
N PRO A 25 17.93 2.65 -3.24
CA PRO A 25 16.54 3.11 -3.21
C PRO A 25 15.77 2.89 -4.51
N VAL A 26 16.48 2.84 -5.64
CA VAL A 26 15.90 2.52 -6.96
C VAL A 26 15.27 1.13 -6.98
N LEU A 27 15.78 0.19 -6.18
CA LEU A 27 15.24 -1.17 -6.14
C LEU A 27 13.84 -1.23 -5.55
N ALA A 28 13.46 -0.31 -4.66
CA ALA A 28 12.07 -0.23 -4.18
C ALA A 28 11.11 0.14 -5.33
N GLY A 29 11.52 1.06 -6.20
CA GLY A 29 10.76 1.37 -7.42
C GLY A 29 10.74 0.21 -8.42
N LEU A 30 11.89 -0.45 -8.61
CA LEU A 30 11.98 -1.61 -9.49
C LEU A 30 11.08 -2.76 -9.01
N PHE A 31 11.09 -3.06 -7.71
CA PHE A 31 10.22 -4.10 -7.16
C PHE A 31 8.75 -3.75 -7.24
N LEU A 32 8.39 -2.46 -7.16
CA LEU A 32 7.02 -2.04 -7.42
C LEU A 32 6.63 -2.32 -8.88
N LEU A 33 7.48 -1.99 -9.85
CA LEU A 33 7.23 -2.29 -11.28
C LEU A 33 7.28 -3.79 -11.60
N ALA A 34 7.98 -4.58 -10.80
CA ALA A 34 8.04 -6.03 -10.92
C ALA A 34 6.77 -6.72 -10.38
N CYS A 35 5.86 -6.01 -9.70
CA CYS A 35 4.57 -6.56 -9.30
C CYS A 35 3.65 -6.68 -10.53
N PRO A 36 3.14 -7.87 -10.90
CA PRO A 36 2.23 -8.04 -12.03
C PRO A 36 0.99 -7.13 -11.95
N GLY A 37 0.38 -7.04 -10.76
CA GLY A 37 -0.83 -6.24 -10.56
C GLY A 37 -0.64 -4.73 -10.81
N VAL A 38 0.61 -4.23 -10.81
CA VAL A 38 0.91 -2.83 -11.20
C VAL A 38 0.52 -2.57 -12.64
N TRP A 39 0.78 -3.48 -13.56
CA TRP A 39 0.53 -3.21 -14.97
C TRP A 39 -0.97 -3.25 -15.30
N GLU A 40 -1.67 -4.30 -14.85
CA GLU A 40 -3.13 -4.45 -14.99
C GLU A 40 -3.87 -3.19 -14.49
N LEU A 41 -3.59 -2.77 -13.25
CA LEU A 41 -4.31 -1.66 -12.64
C LEU A 41 -3.85 -0.28 -13.15
N THR A 42 -2.62 -0.16 -13.67
CA THR A 42 -2.16 1.08 -14.33
C THR A 42 -2.93 1.37 -15.60
N PHE A 43 -3.23 0.34 -16.39
CA PHE A 43 -3.91 0.47 -17.68
C PHE A 43 -5.45 0.36 -17.57
N SER A 44 -5.97 -0.04 -16.41
CA SER A 44 -7.39 0.04 -16.09
C SER A 44 -7.93 1.46 -15.89
N GLY A 45 -9.26 1.61 -15.89
CA GLY A 45 -9.98 2.82 -15.47
C GLY A 45 -10.24 2.95 -13.95
N LEU A 46 -9.61 2.10 -13.11
CA LEU A 46 -9.95 2.00 -11.68
C LEU A 46 -9.19 3.01 -10.79
N THR A 47 -9.59 3.13 -9.51
CA THR A 47 -9.12 4.18 -8.57
C THR A 47 -7.91 3.77 -7.71
N GLU A 48 -7.52 2.50 -7.77
CA GLU A 48 -6.44 1.88 -7.01
C GLU A 48 -5.10 2.61 -7.20
N PRO A 49 -4.69 3.03 -8.41
CA PRO A 49 -3.49 3.83 -8.61
C PRO A 49 -3.48 5.17 -7.87
N LEU A 50 -4.59 5.90 -7.89
CA LEU A 50 -4.73 7.16 -7.16
C LEU A 50 -4.67 6.94 -5.65
N PHE A 51 -5.31 5.87 -5.18
CA PHE A 51 -5.30 5.53 -3.76
C PHE A 51 -3.89 5.13 -3.27
N ALA A 52 -3.16 4.31 -4.04
CA ALA A 52 -1.78 3.93 -3.74
C ALA A 52 -0.85 5.17 -3.67
N LEU A 53 -1.00 6.11 -4.62
CA LEU A 53 -0.28 7.38 -4.61
C LEU A 53 -0.60 8.18 -3.33
N GLY A 54 -1.88 8.32 -2.99
CA GLY A 54 -2.29 9.05 -1.80
C GLY A 54 -1.75 8.41 -0.52
N LEU A 55 -1.80 7.08 -0.39
CA LEU A 55 -1.28 6.34 0.77
C LEU A 55 0.23 6.54 0.94
N VAL A 56 1.04 6.34 -0.10
CA VAL A 56 2.49 6.54 0.02
C VAL A 56 2.83 8.02 0.25
N THR A 57 2.04 8.95 -0.30
CA THR A 57 2.19 10.39 -0.05
C THR A 57 1.93 10.74 1.41
N VAL A 58 0.90 10.15 2.04
CA VAL A 58 0.63 10.32 3.49
C VAL A 58 1.84 9.89 4.31
N VAL A 59 2.43 8.72 4.01
CA VAL A 59 3.62 8.23 4.71
C VAL A 59 4.81 9.19 4.52
N VAL A 60 5.10 9.60 3.27
CA VAL A 60 6.19 10.53 2.98
C VAL A 60 6.02 11.86 3.71
N LEU A 61 4.80 12.41 3.76
CA LEU A 61 4.52 13.67 4.44
C LEU A 61 4.60 13.53 5.96
N ALA A 62 4.17 12.40 6.53
CA ALA A 62 4.30 12.12 7.95
C ALA A 62 5.78 11.98 8.37
N GLU A 63 6.60 11.27 7.58
CA GLU A 63 8.06 11.17 7.75
C GLU A 63 8.80 12.50 7.54
N GLU A 64 8.09 13.52 7.04
CA GLU A 64 8.56 14.89 6.88
C GLU A 64 8.09 15.83 7.99
N ASP A 65 7.40 15.30 9.01
CA ASP A 65 6.70 16.07 10.03
C ASP A 65 5.66 17.06 9.46
N ARG A 66 5.24 16.85 8.20
CA ARG A 66 4.25 17.65 7.51
C ARG A 66 2.85 17.09 7.77
N TRP A 67 2.46 17.11 9.04
CA TRP A 67 1.22 16.51 9.53
C TRP A 67 -0.06 17.12 8.94
N ARG A 68 -0.08 18.43 8.67
CA ARG A 68 -1.26 19.11 8.06
C ARG A 68 -1.55 18.61 6.64
N PRO A 69 -0.61 18.65 5.69
CA PRO A 69 -0.86 18.10 4.36
C PRO A 69 -1.04 16.57 4.39
N ALA A 70 -0.38 15.83 5.30
CA ALA A 70 -0.65 14.39 5.46
C ALA A 70 -2.13 14.13 5.84
N ALA A 71 -2.65 14.89 6.81
CA ALA A 71 -4.04 14.83 7.23
C ALA A 71 -5.01 15.24 6.11
N LEU A 72 -4.68 16.28 5.34
CA LEU A 72 -5.45 16.70 4.18
C LEU A 72 -5.56 15.59 3.12
N VAL A 73 -4.43 14.98 2.74
CA VAL A 73 -4.41 13.90 1.74
C VAL A 73 -5.17 12.67 2.24
N ALA A 74 -4.93 12.24 3.48
CA ALA A 74 -5.65 11.12 4.06
C ALA A 74 -7.15 11.38 4.21
N GLY A 75 -7.55 12.62 4.52
CA GLY A 75 -8.96 13.03 4.61
C GLY A 75 -9.71 12.96 3.27
N LEU A 76 -9.00 12.99 2.14
CA LEU A 76 -9.55 12.81 0.80
C LEU A 76 -9.66 11.34 0.40
N LEU A 77 -8.84 10.45 0.97
CA LEU A 77 -8.82 9.03 0.59
C LEU A 77 -10.16 8.30 0.76
N PRO A 78 -11.00 8.53 1.79
CA PRO A 78 -12.33 7.93 1.91
C PRO A 78 -13.23 8.16 0.69
N PHE A 79 -13.00 9.25 -0.05
CA PHE A 79 -13.76 9.65 -1.23
C PHE A 79 -13.13 9.16 -2.53
N VAL A 80 -11.85 8.74 -2.50
CA VAL A 80 -11.26 7.96 -3.58
C VAL A 80 -11.79 6.54 -3.51
N ARG A 81 -11.78 5.94 -2.31
CA ARG A 81 -12.37 4.63 -2.00
C ARG A 81 -12.69 4.47 -0.51
N SER A 82 -13.63 3.60 -0.18
CA SER A 82 -14.10 3.40 1.20
C SER A 82 -13.03 2.87 2.16
N GLU A 83 -12.04 2.10 1.67
CA GLU A 83 -10.88 1.67 2.46
C GLU A 83 -10.07 2.85 3.02
N GLY A 84 -10.23 4.05 2.44
CA GLY A 84 -9.61 5.28 2.90
C GLY A 84 -10.02 5.66 4.32
N LEU A 85 -11.16 5.17 4.83
CA LEU A 85 -11.54 5.34 6.23
C LEU A 85 -10.58 4.61 7.18
N LEU A 86 -10.06 3.45 6.77
CA LEU A 86 -9.07 2.70 7.56
C LEU A 86 -7.74 3.47 7.60
N VAL A 87 -7.31 3.99 6.46
CA VAL A 87 -6.11 4.84 6.36
C VAL A 87 -6.27 6.11 7.20
N LEU A 88 -7.43 6.77 7.11
CA LEU A 88 -7.75 7.95 7.91
C LEU A 88 -7.73 7.64 9.40
N GLY A 89 -8.34 6.53 9.82
CA GLY A 89 -8.36 6.09 11.23
C GLY A 89 -6.95 5.87 11.78
N VAL A 90 -6.12 5.13 11.04
CA VAL A 90 -4.71 4.93 11.43
C VAL A 90 -3.99 6.27 11.52
N LEU A 91 -4.09 7.15 10.52
CA LEU A 91 -3.42 8.45 10.58
C LEU A 91 -3.90 9.30 11.77
N VAL A 92 -5.21 9.36 12.05
CA VAL A 92 -5.75 10.12 13.18
C VAL A 92 -5.20 9.60 14.50
N CYS A 93 -5.09 8.27 14.68
CA CYS A 93 -4.41 7.68 15.84
C CYS A 93 -2.97 8.20 15.95
N PHE A 94 -2.21 8.23 14.86
CA PHE A 94 -0.86 8.80 14.84
C PHE A 94 -0.83 10.30 15.18
N LEU A 95 -1.76 11.11 14.64
CA LEU A 95 -1.85 12.53 14.99
C LEU A 95 -2.07 12.75 16.48
N VAL A 96 -2.90 11.91 17.12
CA VAL A 96 -3.14 11.97 18.57
C VAL A 96 -1.89 11.56 19.35
N LEU A 97 -1.25 10.44 18.97
CA LEU A 97 -0.05 9.92 19.62
C LEU A 97 1.12 10.92 19.57
N HIS A 98 1.30 11.60 18.42
CA HIS A 98 2.32 12.63 18.23
C HIS A 98 1.87 14.03 18.66
N ARG A 99 0.70 14.16 19.32
CA ARG A 99 0.13 15.44 19.82
C ARG A 99 -0.04 16.52 18.74
N GLN A 100 -0.30 16.12 17.50
CA GLN A 100 -0.49 16.99 16.34
C GLN A 100 -1.93 17.51 16.21
N TRP A 101 -2.45 18.12 17.27
CA TRP A 101 -3.85 18.58 17.36
C TRP A 101 -4.27 19.54 16.26
N ARG A 102 -3.34 20.39 15.80
CA ARG A 102 -3.57 21.36 14.73
C ARG A 102 -3.74 20.72 13.34
N ALA A 103 -3.30 19.48 13.18
CA ALA A 103 -3.45 18.74 11.93
C ALA A 103 -4.79 17.97 11.87
N ILE A 104 -5.37 17.60 13.02
CA ILE A 104 -6.61 16.82 13.08
C ILE A 104 -7.76 17.45 12.27
N PRO A 105 -8.04 18.77 12.35
CA PRO A 105 -9.13 19.37 11.55
C PRO A 105 -8.96 19.18 10.04
N TRP A 106 -7.72 19.04 9.53
CA TRP A 106 -7.46 18.82 8.11
C TRP A 106 -7.87 17.41 7.64
N SER A 107 -8.03 16.45 8.56
CA SER A 107 -8.53 15.11 8.25
C SER A 107 -10.00 15.12 7.80
N ALA A 108 -10.75 16.17 8.16
CA ALA A 108 -12.13 16.36 7.75
C ALA A 108 -12.27 16.99 6.34
N ALA A 109 -11.18 17.36 5.68
CA ALA A 109 -11.21 18.13 4.44
C ALA A 109 -12.03 17.46 3.32
N GLY A 110 -11.92 16.15 3.14
CA GLY A 110 -12.74 15.44 2.16
C GLY A 110 -14.23 15.50 2.50
N HIS A 111 -14.59 15.31 3.77
CA HIS A 111 -15.97 15.37 4.21
C HIS A 111 -16.57 16.76 4.02
N VAL A 112 -15.79 17.82 4.28
CA VAL A 112 -16.21 19.19 4.01
C VAL A 112 -16.38 19.43 2.50
N LEU A 113 -15.39 19.04 1.69
CA LEU A 113 -15.41 19.27 0.24
C LEU A 113 -16.59 18.56 -0.43
N PHE A 114 -16.71 17.25 -0.21
CA PHE A 114 -17.76 16.44 -0.83
C PHE A 114 -19.13 16.67 -0.16
N GLY A 115 -19.15 16.96 1.14
CA GLY A 115 -20.36 17.39 1.85
C GLY A 115 -20.98 18.63 1.22
N LEU A 116 -20.18 19.68 0.99
CA LEU A 116 -20.63 20.89 0.32
C LEU A 116 -20.98 20.68 -1.15
N ALA A 117 -20.18 19.92 -1.90
CA ALA A 117 -20.45 19.65 -3.32
C ALA A 117 -21.76 18.88 -3.55
N GLY A 118 -22.07 17.90 -2.68
CA GLY A 118 -23.30 17.11 -2.77
C GLY A 118 -24.51 17.72 -2.06
N TRP A 119 -24.35 18.81 -1.31
CA TRP A 119 -25.44 19.44 -0.55
C TRP A 119 -26.65 19.78 -1.44
N PRO A 120 -26.51 20.42 -2.62
CA PRO A 120 -27.66 20.75 -3.46
C PRO A 120 -28.49 19.54 -3.89
N LEU A 121 -27.87 18.34 -3.97
CA LEU A 121 -28.53 17.10 -4.40
C LEU A 121 -29.13 16.34 -3.22
N HIS A 122 -28.48 16.35 -2.06
CA HIS A 122 -28.85 15.52 -0.91
C HIS A 122 -29.60 16.27 0.19
N GLY A 123 -29.72 17.59 0.09
CA GLY A 123 -30.47 18.43 1.05
C GLY A 123 -29.76 18.67 2.39
N THR A 124 -28.58 18.09 2.60
CA THR A 124 -27.76 18.29 3.81
C THR A 124 -26.26 18.21 3.47
N PRO A 125 -25.40 19.06 4.07
CA PRO A 125 -23.95 18.94 3.91
C PRO A 125 -23.37 17.71 4.64
N PHE A 126 -24.14 17.07 5.52
CA PHE A 126 -23.73 15.86 6.24
C PHE A 126 -24.08 14.56 5.51
N TRP A 127 -24.47 14.65 4.23
CA TRP A 127 -24.94 13.49 3.45
C TRP A 127 -23.92 12.35 3.42
N THR A 128 -22.62 12.67 3.47
CA THR A 128 -21.50 11.73 3.49
C THR A 128 -21.52 10.78 4.69
N PHE A 129 -22.19 11.16 5.79
CA PHE A 129 -22.36 10.32 6.98
C PHE A 129 -23.71 9.57 6.98
N THR A 130 -24.73 10.13 6.33
CA THR A 130 -26.09 9.57 6.36
C THR A 130 -26.40 8.64 5.19
N ARG A 131 -25.63 8.70 4.10
CA ARG A 131 -25.84 7.95 2.86
C ARG A 131 -24.60 7.11 2.53
N ILE A 132 -24.34 6.09 3.34
CA ILE A 132 -23.20 5.17 3.13
C ILE A 132 -23.63 4.09 2.13
N PRO A 133 -23.03 4.02 0.93
CA PRO A 133 -23.41 3.05 -0.11
C PRO A 133 -23.30 1.58 0.33
N TYR A 134 -22.40 1.31 1.29
CA TYR A 134 -22.08 -0.03 1.79
C TYR A 134 -22.78 -0.40 3.11
N ALA A 135 -23.61 0.50 3.68
CA ALA A 135 -24.25 0.26 4.98
C ALA A 135 -25.63 -0.43 4.88
N GLN A 136 -26.21 -0.56 3.68
CA GLN A 136 -27.54 -1.14 3.51
C GLN A 136 -27.52 -2.44 2.70
N GLY A 137 -27.84 -3.54 3.38
CA GLY A 137 -28.82 -4.54 2.94
C GLY A 137 -28.63 -5.29 1.62
N ALA A 138 -27.44 -5.32 1.00
CA ALA A 138 -27.26 -6.13 -0.20
C ALA A 138 -27.01 -7.60 0.18
N THR A 139 -28.08 -8.39 0.19
CA THR A 139 -28.02 -9.85 0.21
C THR A 139 -27.36 -10.33 -1.08
N GLY A 140 -26.12 -10.85 -1.03
CA GLY A 140 -25.46 -11.40 -2.21
C GLY A 140 -23.93 -11.40 -2.24
N TYR A 141 -23.26 -10.83 -1.24
CA TYR A 141 -21.79 -10.87 -1.17
C TYR A 141 -21.32 -12.16 -0.47
N GLY A 142 -20.24 -12.74 -1.01
CA GLY A 142 -19.69 -14.01 -0.54
C GLY A 142 -18.91 -13.90 0.77
N SER A 143 -18.38 -15.05 1.20
CA SER A 143 -17.40 -15.15 2.26
C SER A 143 -16.32 -16.16 1.87
N GLY A 144 -15.17 -16.10 2.55
CA GLY A 144 -14.10 -17.07 2.34
C GLY A 144 -13.10 -17.11 3.48
N GLU A 145 -11.92 -17.63 3.22
CA GLU A 145 -10.94 -17.88 4.28
C GLU A 145 -10.24 -16.61 4.75
N ALA A 146 -9.87 -16.56 6.04
CA ALA A 146 -9.12 -15.43 6.61
C ALA A 146 -7.75 -15.23 5.95
N GLY A 147 -7.13 -16.32 5.46
CA GLY A 147 -5.85 -16.31 4.74
C GLY A 147 -5.95 -15.83 3.29
N HIS A 148 -7.15 -15.59 2.76
CA HIS A 148 -7.38 -15.27 1.34
C HIS A 148 -6.49 -14.13 0.84
N PHE A 149 -6.41 -13.01 1.54
CA PHE A 149 -5.64 -11.85 1.07
C PHE A 149 -4.11 -12.01 1.20
N VAL A 150 -3.65 -12.95 2.02
CA VAL A 150 -2.23 -13.34 2.02
C VAL A 150 -1.88 -14.03 0.70
N GLU A 151 -2.76 -14.89 0.22
CA GLU A 151 -2.63 -15.53 -1.10
C GLU A 151 -2.84 -14.52 -2.24
N GLN A 152 -3.84 -13.63 -2.15
CA GLN A 152 -4.06 -12.60 -3.18
C GLN A 152 -2.86 -11.65 -3.32
N LEU A 153 -2.14 -11.36 -2.22
CA LEU A 153 -0.91 -10.58 -2.28
C LEU A 153 0.19 -11.27 -3.09
N LEU A 154 0.26 -12.61 -3.05
CA LEU A 154 1.21 -13.39 -3.87
C LEU A 154 0.97 -13.14 -5.35
N TYR A 155 -0.29 -13.19 -5.82
CA TYR A 155 -0.61 -12.95 -7.23
C TYR A 155 -0.38 -11.49 -7.63
N LEU A 156 -0.65 -10.52 -6.75
CA LEU A 156 -0.39 -9.11 -7.05
C LEU A 156 1.09 -8.75 -7.16
N THR A 157 1.92 -9.36 -6.31
CA THR A 157 3.36 -9.04 -6.21
C THR A 157 4.23 -9.95 -7.07
N GLY A 158 3.77 -11.17 -7.35
CA GLY A 158 4.58 -12.25 -7.89
C GLY A 158 5.47 -12.87 -6.82
N VAL A 159 5.79 -14.17 -6.99
CA VAL A 159 6.57 -14.96 -6.04
C VAL A 159 7.89 -14.28 -5.60
N PRO A 160 8.71 -13.68 -6.49
CA PRO A 160 10.00 -13.11 -6.08
C PRO A 160 9.84 -11.94 -5.11
N VAL A 161 8.95 -11.01 -5.44
CA VAL A 161 8.69 -9.82 -4.61
C VAL A 161 7.98 -10.24 -3.32
N TYR A 162 7.06 -11.19 -3.37
CA TYR A 162 6.38 -11.74 -2.21
C TYR A 162 7.35 -12.37 -1.18
N VAL A 163 8.30 -13.19 -1.64
CA VAL A 163 9.32 -13.79 -0.78
C VAL A 163 10.20 -12.70 -0.15
N LEU A 164 10.68 -11.76 -0.96
CA LEU A 164 11.49 -10.64 -0.48
C LEU A 164 10.73 -9.75 0.50
N PHE A 165 9.43 -9.55 0.29
CA PHE A 165 8.54 -8.81 1.19
C PHE A 165 8.53 -9.44 2.59
N TRP A 166 8.32 -10.76 2.71
CA TRP A 166 8.33 -11.45 4.00
C TRP A 166 9.70 -11.42 4.67
N VAL A 167 10.78 -11.60 3.90
CA VAL A 167 12.14 -11.43 4.42
C VAL A 167 12.37 -9.99 4.91
N GLY A 168 11.82 -9.01 4.20
CA GLY A 168 11.84 -7.60 4.56
C GLY A 168 11.13 -7.31 5.87
N LEU A 169 9.95 -7.89 6.09
CA LEU A 169 9.23 -7.78 7.36
C LEU A 169 10.03 -8.40 8.51
N LEU A 170 10.65 -9.57 8.29
CA LEU A 170 11.53 -10.18 9.29
C LEU A 170 12.76 -9.29 9.57
N ALA A 171 13.37 -8.74 8.53
CA ALA A 171 14.50 -7.82 8.65
C ALA A 171 14.11 -6.54 9.41
N ALA A 172 12.91 -6.01 9.19
CA ALA A 172 12.37 -4.86 9.92
C ALA A 172 12.23 -5.17 11.43
N VAL A 173 11.77 -6.37 11.80
CA VAL A 173 11.71 -6.80 13.20
C VAL A 173 13.12 -6.84 13.80
N VAL A 174 14.08 -7.47 13.11
CA VAL A 174 15.48 -7.52 13.56
C VAL A 174 16.07 -6.10 13.71
N LEU A 175 15.76 -5.21 12.77
CA LEU A 175 16.22 -3.82 12.76
C LEU A 175 15.67 -3.05 13.95
N VAL A 176 14.38 -3.18 14.26
CA VAL A 176 13.75 -2.53 15.42
C VAL A 176 14.31 -3.06 16.74
N VAL A 177 14.54 -4.38 16.84
CA VAL A 177 15.13 -4.98 18.05
C VAL A 177 16.56 -4.46 18.29
N ARG A 178 17.37 -4.33 17.23
CA ARG A 178 18.75 -3.84 17.33
C ARG A 178 18.85 -2.32 17.46
N HIS A 179 17.93 -1.60 16.83
CA HIS A 179 17.91 -0.15 16.75
C HIS A 179 16.49 0.36 16.99
N PRO A 180 16.06 0.51 18.27
CA PRO A 180 14.69 0.87 18.61
C PRO A 180 14.18 2.19 18.02
N SER A 181 15.06 3.09 17.61
CA SER A 181 14.71 4.34 16.89
C SER A 181 13.96 4.08 15.58
N TRP A 182 14.14 2.91 14.95
CA TRP A 182 13.39 2.52 13.75
C TRP A 182 11.92 2.20 14.02
N ARG A 183 11.55 1.97 15.28
CA ARG A 183 10.15 1.70 15.66
C ARG A 183 9.25 2.84 15.21
N GLU A 184 9.66 4.08 15.43
CA GLU A 184 8.87 5.26 15.08
C GLU A 184 8.65 5.32 13.56
N ARG A 185 9.73 5.24 12.78
CA ARG A 185 9.71 5.29 11.30
C ARG A 185 8.87 4.19 10.66
N LEU A 186 8.91 2.98 11.22
CA LEU A 186 8.23 1.81 10.64
C LEU A 186 6.80 1.63 11.16
N SER A 187 6.46 2.24 12.30
CA SER A 187 5.16 2.01 12.95
C SER A 187 3.97 2.39 12.07
N MET A 188 3.99 3.55 11.42
CA MET A 188 2.90 3.98 10.53
C MET A 188 2.76 3.12 9.27
N PRO A 189 3.81 2.93 8.44
CA PRO A 189 3.67 2.11 7.23
C PRO A 189 3.30 0.66 7.55
N LEU A 190 3.84 0.07 8.62
CA LEU A 190 3.43 -1.27 9.06
C LEU A 190 1.97 -1.28 9.54
N SER A 191 1.51 -0.22 10.22
CA SER A 191 0.11 -0.12 10.63
C SER A 191 -0.83 -0.04 9.43
N PHE A 192 -0.50 0.72 8.39
CA PHE A 192 -1.31 0.73 7.15
C PHE A 192 -1.34 -0.63 6.47
N LEU A 193 -0.18 -1.28 6.35
CA LEU A 193 -0.08 -2.62 5.76
C LEU A 193 -0.94 -3.63 6.53
N VAL A 194 -0.78 -3.70 7.85
CA VAL A 194 -1.49 -4.66 8.71
C VAL A 194 -2.97 -4.35 8.77
N VAL A 195 -3.38 -3.10 8.97
CA VAL A 195 -4.79 -2.73 9.10
C VAL A 195 -5.54 -2.97 7.79
N LEU A 196 -4.99 -2.59 6.64
CA LEU A 196 -5.65 -2.85 5.36
C LEU A 196 -5.76 -4.36 5.09
N MET A 197 -4.67 -5.11 5.27
CA MET A 197 -4.68 -6.57 5.07
C MET A 197 -5.68 -7.27 6.02
N ALA A 198 -5.58 -6.98 7.32
CA ALA A 198 -6.41 -7.62 8.33
C ALA A 198 -7.88 -7.22 8.22
N ALA A 199 -8.19 -5.96 7.91
CA ALA A 199 -9.57 -5.52 7.72
C ALA A 199 -10.21 -6.23 6.53
N HIS A 200 -9.52 -6.32 5.38
CA HIS A 200 -10.07 -7.03 4.22
C HIS A 200 -10.22 -8.54 4.47
N SER A 201 -9.23 -9.17 5.10
CA SER A 201 -9.34 -10.57 5.55
C SER A 201 -10.54 -10.78 6.46
N LEU A 202 -10.78 -9.88 7.42
CA LEU A 202 -11.92 -9.96 8.33
C LEU A 202 -13.25 -9.71 7.60
N PHE A 203 -13.29 -8.72 6.70
CA PHE A 203 -14.49 -8.39 5.94
C PHE A 203 -14.92 -9.54 5.05
N TRP A 204 -13.96 -10.24 4.43
CA TRP A 204 -14.22 -11.42 3.61
C TRP A 204 -14.57 -12.65 4.46
N ALA A 205 -13.85 -12.89 5.56
CA ALA A 205 -14.13 -14.03 6.43
C ALA A 205 -15.51 -13.93 7.10
N LEU A 206 -15.92 -12.74 7.50
CA LEU A 206 -17.21 -12.50 8.16
C LEU A 206 -18.35 -12.19 7.17
N GLY A 207 -18.06 -12.00 5.88
CA GLY A 207 -19.06 -11.61 4.88
C GLY A 207 -19.67 -10.22 5.13
N ILE A 208 -18.90 -9.29 5.70
CA ILE A 208 -19.34 -7.93 6.05
C ILE A 208 -18.79 -6.88 5.08
N PHE A 209 -19.38 -5.68 5.09
CA PHE A 209 -18.98 -4.54 4.24
C PHE A 209 -18.97 -4.82 2.73
N HIS A 210 -19.72 -5.83 2.28
CA HIS A 210 -19.83 -6.20 0.85
C HIS A 210 -18.47 -6.50 0.20
N SER A 211 -17.57 -7.16 0.93
CA SER A 211 -16.30 -7.63 0.36
C SER A 211 -16.54 -8.69 -0.70
N MET A 212 -15.88 -8.59 -1.85
CA MET A 212 -15.96 -9.55 -2.97
C MET A 212 -14.72 -10.46 -3.06
N GLY A 213 -13.79 -10.39 -2.10
CA GLY A 213 -12.55 -11.18 -2.14
C GLY A 213 -11.59 -10.79 -3.28
N LEU A 214 -11.74 -9.60 -3.84
CA LEU A 214 -10.96 -9.15 -5.00
C LEU A 214 -9.53 -8.76 -4.59
N SER A 215 -8.52 -9.28 -5.28
CA SER A 215 -7.11 -8.98 -5.02
C SER A 215 -6.80 -7.48 -4.97
N ARG A 216 -7.33 -6.71 -5.94
CA ARG A 216 -7.03 -5.29 -6.15
C ARG A 216 -7.25 -4.37 -4.95
N VAL A 217 -8.01 -4.78 -3.93
CA VAL A 217 -8.14 -4.02 -2.67
C VAL A 217 -6.81 -3.87 -1.92
N LEU A 218 -5.85 -4.76 -2.17
CA LEU A 218 -4.49 -4.68 -1.61
C LEU A 218 -3.52 -3.85 -2.46
N PHE A 219 -3.94 -3.41 -3.65
CA PHE A 219 -3.08 -2.59 -4.50
C PHE A 219 -2.49 -1.36 -3.79
N PRO A 220 -3.24 -0.62 -2.96
CA PRO A 220 -2.72 0.49 -2.17
C PRO A 220 -1.48 0.21 -1.34
N VAL A 221 -1.28 -1.03 -0.88
CA VAL A 221 -0.15 -1.39 -0.02
C VAL A 221 1.09 -1.83 -0.80
N LEU A 222 1.00 -2.03 -2.12
CA LEU A 222 2.14 -2.42 -2.96
C LEU A 222 3.38 -1.52 -2.84
N PRO A 223 3.30 -0.16 -2.78
CA PRO A 223 4.49 0.65 -2.54
C PRO A 223 5.19 0.32 -1.21
N LEU A 224 4.42 -0.01 -0.16
CA LEU A 224 4.98 -0.43 1.13
C LEU A 224 5.55 -1.86 1.06
N ALA A 225 4.89 -2.76 0.33
CA ALA A 225 5.38 -4.10 0.09
C ALA A 225 6.71 -4.09 -0.69
N ALA A 226 6.84 -3.22 -1.69
CA ALA A 226 8.06 -3.03 -2.47
C ALA A 226 9.22 -2.45 -1.65
N LEU A 227 8.93 -1.55 -0.69
CA LEU A 227 9.92 -1.07 0.28
C LEU A 227 10.40 -2.19 1.19
N ALA A 228 9.48 -3.01 1.71
CA ALA A 228 9.85 -4.19 2.48
C ALA A 228 10.69 -5.16 1.64
N ALA A 229 10.32 -5.43 0.39
CA ALA A 229 11.10 -6.27 -0.52
C ALA A 229 12.53 -5.74 -0.75
N ALA A 230 12.69 -4.42 -0.93
CA ALA A 230 14.00 -3.78 -1.02
C ALA A 230 14.83 -3.96 0.26
N GLY A 231 14.21 -3.84 1.43
CA GLY A 231 14.83 -4.13 2.72
C GLY A 231 15.23 -5.61 2.87
N GLY A 232 14.38 -6.54 2.42
CA GLY A 232 14.63 -7.97 2.43
C GLY A 232 15.83 -8.34 1.55
N LEU A 233 15.91 -7.79 0.36
CA LEU A 233 17.07 -7.96 -0.52
C LEU A 233 18.36 -7.43 0.15
N ALA A 234 18.30 -6.24 0.76
CA ALA A 234 19.45 -5.65 1.44
C ALA A 234 19.92 -6.54 2.60
N PHE A 235 18.99 -7.09 3.38
CA PHE A 235 19.26 -8.01 4.48
C PHE A 235 19.94 -9.30 4.02
N LEU A 236 19.40 -9.97 2.99
CA LEU A 236 19.99 -11.20 2.44
C LEU A 236 21.37 -10.94 1.83
N ARG A 237 21.52 -9.83 1.09
CA ARG A 237 22.79 -9.43 0.50
C ARG A 237 23.85 -9.21 1.58
N GLN A 238 23.50 -8.51 2.66
CA GLN A 238 24.43 -8.25 3.76
C GLN A 238 24.82 -9.54 4.48
N GLY A 239 23.87 -10.43 4.75
CA GLY A 239 24.14 -11.73 5.36
C GLY A 239 25.11 -12.59 4.51
N MET A 240 24.87 -12.68 3.20
CA MET A 240 25.75 -13.42 2.29
C MET A 240 27.11 -12.75 2.07
N ALA A 241 27.17 -11.41 2.04
CA ALA A 241 28.43 -10.69 1.94
C ALA A 241 29.34 -10.92 3.16
N GLY A 242 28.77 -11.23 4.33
CA GLY A 242 29.52 -11.63 5.53
C GLY A 242 30.23 -12.98 5.39
N LEU A 243 29.75 -13.87 4.51
CA LEU A 243 30.44 -15.11 4.15
C LEU A 243 31.44 -14.88 3.02
N HIS A 244 31.00 -14.28 1.92
CA HIS A 244 31.85 -13.92 0.79
C HIS A 244 31.26 -12.73 -0.01
N PRO A 245 32.03 -11.63 -0.23
CA PRO A 245 31.49 -10.42 -0.87
C PRO A 245 30.90 -10.64 -2.27
N LEU A 246 31.50 -11.52 -3.09
CA LEU A 246 30.97 -11.82 -4.43
C LEU A 246 29.69 -12.67 -4.37
N ALA A 247 29.52 -13.51 -3.35
CA ALA A 247 28.31 -14.32 -3.17
C ALA A 247 27.10 -13.42 -2.87
N GLY A 248 27.27 -12.41 -2.02
CA GLY A 248 26.21 -11.43 -1.75
C GLY A 248 25.78 -10.66 -3.01
N ARG A 249 26.73 -10.22 -3.85
CA ARG A 249 26.42 -9.56 -5.13
C ARG A 249 25.73 -10.50 -6.12
N GLY A 250 26.22 -11.73 -6.23
CA GLY A 250 25.64 -12.77 -7.09
C GLY A 250 24.19 -13.08 -6.69
N LEU A 251 23.92 -13.30 -5.40
CA LEU A 251 22.56 -13.52 -4.90
C LEU A 251 21.65 -12.33 -5.22
N ALA A 252 22.11 -11.10 -4.98
CA ALA A 252 21.31 -9.93 -5.26
C ALA A 252 20.96 -9.81 -6.76
N PHE A 253 21.93 -10.05 -7.64
CA PHE A 253 21.71 -10.03 -9.09
C PHE A 253 20.71 -11.10 -9.52
N LEU A 254 20.83 -12.32 -8.99
CA LEU A 254 19.90 -13.42 -9.28
C LEU A 254 18.47 -13.09 -8.83
N LEU A 255 18.29 -12.56 -7.62
CA LEU A 255 16.97 -12.22 -7.09
C LEU A 255 16.34 -11.03 -7.81
N ILE A 256 17.13 -10.02 -8.19
CA ILE A 256 16.66 -8.91 -9.02
C ILE A 256 16.26 -9.41 -10.40
N GLY A 257 17.11 -10.21 -11.05
CA GLY A 257 16.81 -10.79 -12.37
C GLY A 257 15.55 -11.66 -12.32
N TRP A 258 15.39 -12.48 -11.28
CA TRP A 258 14.19 -13.27 -11.08
C TRP A 258 12.94 -12.39 -10.92
N ALA A 259 12.99 -11.35 -10.09
CA ALA A 259 11.87 -10.42 -9.92
C ALA A 259 11.48 -9.70 -11.21
N VAL A 260 12.45 -9.26 -12.01
CA VAL A 260 12.18 -8.53 -13.27
C VAL A 260 11.63 -9.44 -14.36
N VAL A 261 12.11 -10.68 -14.45
CA VAL A 261 11.70 -11.62 -15.51
C VAL A 261 10.38 -12.32 -15.16
N PHE A 262 10.10 -12.57 -13.88
CA PHE A 262 8.97 -13.37 -13.42
C PHE A 262 7.61 -12.94 -14.01
N PRO A 263 7.21 -11.66 -14.03
CA PRO A 263 5.91 -11.23 -14.57
C PRO A 263 5.73 -11.57 -16.05
N PHE A 264 6.82 -11.76 -16.80
CA PHE A 264 6.80 -12.02 -18.24
C PHE A 264 7.03 -13.49 -18.61
N THR A 265 7.12 -14.38 -17.61
CA THR A 265 7.26 -15.82 -17.81
C THR A 265 5.96 -16.55 -17.50
N PRO A 266 5.64 -17.69 -18.16
CA PRO A 266 4.41 -18.41 -17.90
C PRO A 266 4.28 -18.84 -16.43
N ASN A 267 3.34 -18.23 -15.71
CA ASN A 267 3.02 -18.52 -14.32
C ASN A 267 1.60 -18.00 -14.00
N PRO A 268 0.97 -18.41 -12.88
CA PRO A 268 -0.40 -17.98 -12.53
C PRO A 268 -0.59 -16.47 -12.31
N ALA A 269 0.48 -15.72 -12.10
CA ALA A 269 0.50 -14.27 -11.95
C ALA A 269 1.22 -13.58 -13.13
N ALA A 270 1.39 -14.27 -14.26
CA ALA A 270 2.02 -13.68 -15.44
C ALA A 270 1.13 -12.58 -16.03
N LEU A 271 1.78 -11.60 -16.65
CA LEU A 271 1.09 -10.60 -17.45
C LEU A 271 0.68 -11.21 -18.78
N HIS A 272 -0.62 -11.16 -19.05
CA HIS A 272 -1.19 -11.49 -20.33
C HIS A 272 -1.46 -10.22 -21.13
N VAL A 273 -1.49 -10.32 -22.47
CA VAL A 273 -1.69 -9.13 -23.32
C VAL A 273 -3.09 -8.55 -23.11
N GLU A 274 -4.04 -9.44 -22.82
CA GLU A 274 -5.42 -9.14 -22.48
C GLU A 274 -5.53 -8.25 -21.22
N ASP A 275 -4.59 -8.39 -20.27
CA ASP A 275 -4.56 -7.58 -19.03
C ASP A 275 -4.14 -6.13 -19.28
N LEU A 276 -3.57 -5.83 -20.45
CA LEU A 276 -3.12 -4.51 -20.86
C LEU A 276 -4.16 -3.77 -21.71
N GLU A 277 -5.25 -4.44 -22.11
CA GLU A 277 -6.33 -3.81 -22.83
C GLU A 277 -7.17 -2.93 -21.89
N PRO A 278 -7.51 -1.69 -22.30
CA PRO A 278 -8.30 -0.80 -21.46
C PRO A 278 -9.71 -1.38 -21.27
N THR A 279 -10.03 -1.72 -20.02
CA THR A 279 -11.37 -2.13 -19.56
C THR A 279 -12.17 -0.99 -18.98
#